data_AF-A0A3E2B1U3-F1
#
_entry.id   AF-A0A3E2B1U3-F1
#
_cell.length_a   1.000
_cell.length_b   1.000
_cell.length_c   1.000
_cell.angle_alpha   90.00
_cell.angle_beta   90.00
_cell.angle_gamma   90.00
#
_symmetry.space_group_name_H-M   'P 1'
#
loop_
_entity.id
_entity.type
_entity.pdbx_description
1 polymer ?
#
loop_
_entity_poly.entity_id
_entity_poly.type
_entity_poly.pdbx_seq_one_letter_code
_entity_poly.pdbx_strand_id
1 'polypeptide(L)' 'MEQWEAMMGGKTFITDLGEERHAEINGVDTVVGRYAVWSPIRNASRHQIVEVGCDLQALVEKYQIPDSRVCVLA' A
#
# COMPACT_ATOMS: atom_id res chain seq x y z
N MET A 1 -17.08 -5.49 6.26
CA MET A 1 -16.02 -5.12 7.22
C MET A 1 -15.37 -6.37 7.83
N GLU A 2 -16.15 -7.34 8.33
CA GLU A 2 -15.61 -8.58 8.93
C GLU A 2 -14.73 -9.42 7.98
N GLN A 3 -15.13 -9.56 6.72
CA GLN A 3 -14.37 -10.32 5.73
C GLN A 3 -13.00 -9.68 5.42
N TRP A 4 -12.93 -8.34 5.45
CA TRP A 4 -11.68 -7.62 5.24
C TRP A 4 -10.70 -7.85 6.39
N GLU A 5 -11.17 -7.73 7.63
CA GLU A 5 -10.35 -7.96 8.81
C GLU A 5 -9.87 -9.43 8.87
N ALA A 6 -10.71 -10.39 8.49
CA ALA A 6 -10.29 -11.79 8.40
C ALA A 6 -9.18 -12.02 7.34
N MET A 7 -9.23 -11.30 6.22
CA MET A 7 -8.25 -11.44 5.15
C MET A 7 -6.95 -10.70 5.44
N MET A 8 -7.04 -9.45 5.92
CA MET A 8 -5.93 -8.49 5.98
C MET A 8 -5.52 -8.08 7.41
N GLY A 9 -6.33 -8.39 8.42
CA GLY A 9 -6.04 -8.08 9.82
C GLY A 9 -4.68 -8.62 10.27
N GLY A 10 -3.84 -7.73 10.80
CA GLY A 10 -2.49 -8.07 11.28
C GLY A 10 -1.49 -8.44 10.19
N LYS A 11 -1.80 -8.20 8.90
CA LYS A 11 -0.95 -8.57 7.76
C LYS A 11 -0.53 -7.33 6.98
N THR A 12 0.65 -7.39 6.38
CA THR A 12 1.08 -6.39 5.39
C THR A 12 0.40 -6.65 4.04
N PHE A 13 -0.09 -5.62 3.36
CA PHE A 13 -0.75 -5.74 2.05
C PHE A 13 -0.53 -4.48 1.21
N ILE A 14 -0.83 -4.55 -0.08
CA ILE A 14 -0.73 -3.42 -1.02
C ILE A 14 -2.11 -3.07 -1.55
N THR A 15 -2.39 -1.78 -1.66
CA THR A 15 -3.56 -1.26 -2.38
C THR A 15 -3.13 -0.40 -3.55
N ASP A 16 -3.78 -0.58 -4.69
CA ASP A 16 -3.74 0.35 -5.82
C ASP A 16 -4.61 1.58 -5.54
N LEU A 17 -4.02 2.76 -5.69
CA LEU A 17 -4.69 4.06 -5.50
C LEU A 17 -5.40 4.55 -6.78
N GLY A 18 -5.33 3.77 -7.86
CA GLY A 18 -6.02 3.94 -9.15
C GLY A 18 -5.17 4.69 -10.15
N GLU A 19 -4.77 5.89 -9.77
CA GLU A 19 -3.93 6.76 -10.59
C GLU A 19 -2.65 7.12 -9.82
N GLU A 20 -1.65 7.55 -10.57
CA GLU A 20 -0.44 8.13 -9.98
C GLU A 20 -0.84 9.31 -9.10
N ARG A 21 -0.36 9.30 -7.87
CA ARG A 21 -0.51 10.43 -6.95
C ARG A 21 0.65 11.37 -7.14
N HIS A 22 0.34 12.65 -7.11
CA HIS A 22 1.28 13.73 -7.30
C HIS A 22 1.37 14.55 -6.02
N ALA A 23 2.55 15.08 -5.73
CA ALA A 23 2.75 16.07 -4.69
C ALA A 23 3.76 17.10 -5.15
N GLU A 24 3.54 18.35 -4.73
CA GLU A 24 4.52 19.42 -4.93
C GLU A 24 5.65 19.26 -3.90
N ILE A 25 6.85 18.95 -4.38
CA ILE A 25 8.06 18.84 -3.58
C ILE A 25 9.05 19.87 -4.11
N ASN A 26 9.44 20.83 -3.25
CA ASN A 26 10.32 21.94 -3.63
C ASN A 26 9.82 22.74 -4.85
N GLY A 27 8.51 22.91 -4.99
CA GLY A 27 7.90 23.64 -6.12
C GLY A 27 7.86 22.84 -7.43
N VAL A 28 8.19 21.55 -7.41
CA VAL A 28 8.11 20.66 -8.58
C VAL A 28 7.01 19.63 -8.36
N ASP A 29 6.09 19.52 -9.31
CA ASP A 29 5.10 18.45 -9.31
C ASP A 29 5.80 17.10 -9.52
N THR A 30 5.73 16.25 -8.50
CA THR A 30 6.47 14.99 -8.46
C THR A 30 5.50 13.82 -8.27
N VAL A 31 5.64 12.79 -9.09
CA VAL A 31 4.92 11.53 -8.91
C VAL A 31 5.39 10.87 -7.61
N VAL A 32 4.46 10.75 -6.67
CA VAL A 32 4.64 10.08 -5.37
C VAL A 32 4.44 8.58 -5.51
N GLY A 33 3.56 8.16 -6.43
CA GLY A 33 3.32 6.75 -6.74
C GLY A 33 1.84 6.38 -6.77
N ARG A 34 1.57 5.12 -7.13
CA ARG A 34 0.22 4.57 -7.33
C ARG A 34 -0.13 3.51 -6.31
N TYR A 35 0.85 2.84 -5.71
CA TYR A 35 0.63 1.72 -4.80
C TYR A 35 1.02 2.11 -3.38
N ALA A 36 0.15 1.80 -2.41
CA ALA A 36 0.41 2.04 -0.99
C ALA A 36 0.63 0.70 -0.27
N VAL A 37 1.73 0.61 0.48
CA VAL A 37 2.03 -0.52 1.37
C VAL A 37 1.46 -0.24 2.76
N TRP A 38 0.57 -1.11 3.21
CA TRP A 38 -0.03 -1.04 4.53
C TRP A 38 0.62 -2.05 5.46
N SER A 39 0.99 -1.61 6.66
CA SER A 39 1.59 -2.45 7.69
C SER A 39 0.79 -2.35 8.99
N PRO A 40 0.59 -3.45 9.74
CA PRO A 40 -0.13 -3.40 11.00
C PRO A 40 0.61 -2.55 12.05
N ILE A 41 -0.15 -1.80 12.83
CA ILE A 41 0.36 -1.07 13.99
C ILE A 41 0.44 -2.04 15.17
N ARG A 42 1.59 -2.11 15.84
CA ARG A 42 1.77 -2.96 17.02
C ARG A 42 0.72 -2.61 18.08
N ASN A 43 0.08 -3.63 18.65
CA ASN A 43 -0.94 -3.52 19.69
C ASN A 43 -2.21 -2.75 19.26
N ALA A 44 -2.51 -2.66 17.97
CA ALA A 44 -3.74 -2.09 17.45
C ALA A 44 -4.32 -2.96 16.32
N SER A 45 -5.63 -2.86 16.09
CA SER A 45 -6.32 -3.47 14.93
C SER A 45 -6.25 -2.61 13.66
N ARG A 46 -5.32 -1.66 13.61
CA ARG A 46 -5.20 -0.67 12.54
C ARG A 46 -3.92 -0.88 11.76
N HIS A 47 -3.94 -0.41 10.51
CA HIS A 47 -2.78 -0.38 9.64
C HIS A 47 -2.33 1.06 9.41
N GLN A 48 -1.07 1.23 9.03
CA GLN A 48 -0.48 2.48 8.61
C GLN A 48 0.16 2.29 7.24
N ILE A 49 0.18 3.37 6.44
CA ILE A 49 0.96 3.39 5.21
C ILE A 49 2.43 3.56 5.61
N VAL A 50 3.27 2.63 5.15
CA VAL A 50 4.72 2.69 5.39
C VAL A 50 5.49 3.13 4.15
N GLU A 51 4.89 3.00 2.96
CA GLU A 51 5.47 3.42 1.70
C GLU A 51 4.38 3.64 0.65
N VAL A 52 4.60 4.62 -0.22
CA VAL A 52 3.85 4.81 -1.48
C VAL A 52 4.87 4.82 -2.61
N GLY A 53 4.60 4.09 -3.69
CA GLY A 53 5.52 3.98 -4.82
C GLY A 53 4.84 3.66 -6.14
N CYS A 54 5.56 3.83 -7.24
CA CYS A 54 5.07 3.55 -8.60
C CYS A 54 5.37 2.12 -9.07
N ASP A 55 6.41 1.47 -8.53
CA ASP A 55 6.82 0.11 -8.90
C ASP A 55 6.21 -0.94 -7.97
N LEU A 56 5.13 -1.59 -8.43
CA LEU A 56 4.46 -2.64 -7.67
C LEU A 56 5.38 -3.82 -7.37
N GLN A 57 6.20 -4.24 -8.34
CA GLN A 57 7.04 -5.42 -8.19
C GLN A 57 8.12 -5.19 -7.14
N ALA A 58 8.76 -4.01 -7.18
CA ALA A 58 9.73 -3.63 -6.17
C ALA A 58 9.12 -3.62 -4.75
N LEU A 59 7.89 -3.13 -4.59
CA LEU A 59 7.19 -3.13 -3.29
C LEU A 59 6.83 -4.55 -2.84
N VAL A 60 6.34 -5.40 -3.74
CA VAL A 60 6.04 -6.82 -3.47
C VAL A 60 7.29 -7.54 -2.96
N GLU A 61 8.43 -7.38 -3.65
CA GLU A 61 9.69 -8.01 -3.30
C GLU A 61 10.24 -7.48 -1.98
N LYS A 62 10.24 -6.16 -1.78
CA LYS A 62 10.77 -5.52 -0.57
C LYS A 62 10.05 -5.96 0.71
N TYR A 63 8.72 -6.06 0.65
CA TYR A 63 7.89 -6.39 1.80
C TYR A 63 7.45 -7.87 1.86
N GLN A 64 7.88 -8.69 0.89
CA GLN A 64 7.55 -10.11 0.79
C GLN A 64 6.02 -10.35 0.82
N ILE A 65 5.29 -9.54 0.06
CA ILE A 65 3.82 -9.56 0.01
C ILE A 65 3.38 -10.50 -1.13
N PRO A 66 2.66 -11.59 -0.85
CA PRO A 66 2.14 -12.48 -1.89
C PRO A 66 1.05 -11.79 -2.69
N ASP A 67 0.89 -12.18 -3.96
CA ASP A 67 -0.09 -11.61 -4.91
C ASP A 67 -1.52 -11.59 -4.36
N SER A 68 -1.90 -12.58 -3.54
CA SER A 68 -3.21 -12.64 -2.90
C SER A 68 -3.50 -11.50 -1.93
N ARG A 69 -2.49 -10.69 -1.57
CA ARG A 69 -2.56 -9.51 -0.71
C ARG A 69 -2.28 -8.21 -1.48
N VAL A 70 -2.37 -8.24 -2.80
CA VAL A 70 -2.33 -7.07 -3.66
C VAL A 70 -3.75 -6.77 -4.13
N CYS A 71 -4.32 -5.67 -3.66
CA CYS A 71 -5.65 -5.21 -4.06
C CYS A 71 -5.51 -4.21 -5.20
N VAL A 72 -5.69 -4.67 -6.44
CA VAL A 72 -5.70 -3.81 -7.63
C VAL A 72 -7.11 -3.28 -7.91
N LEU A 73 -7.21 -2.03 -8.37
CA LEU A 73 -8.46 -1.48 -8.88
C LEU A 73 -8.66 -1.99 -10.30
N ALA A 74 -9.86 -2.51 -10.59
CA ALA A 74 -10.25 -3.03 -11.90
C ALA A 74 -10.58 -1.91 -12.89
#